data_AF-A0A1P8XBE2-F1
#
_entry.id   AF-A0A1P8XBE2-F1
#
_cell.length_a   1.000
_cell.length_b   1.000
_cell.length_c   1.000
_cell.angle_alpha   90.00
_cell.angle_beta   90.00
_cell.angle_gamma   90.00
#
_symmetry.space_group_name_H-M   'P 1'
#
loop_
_entity.id
_entity.type
_entity.pdbx_description
1 polymer ?
#
loop_
_entity_poly.entity_id
_entity_poly.type
_entity_poly.pdbx_seq_one_letter_code
_entity_poly.pdbx_strand_id
1 'polypeptide(L)'
;MEVDVEVMRTGANRSYTAASLADEGASALGRGSVTAGVFGGFAAAGDFEAIMAEAHSQHVARLRNHERRLGVLGDKGHVAASAFVDMEERNAEALRAVAWQITQI
;
A
#
# COMPACT_ATOMS: atom_id res chain seq x y z
N MET A 1 -22.16 14.23 -7.02
CA MET A 1 -20.87 13.88 -6.39
C MET A 1 -19.89 13.70 -7.51
N GLU A 2 -18.84 14.50 -7.56
CA GLU A 2 -17.78 14.39 -8.57
C GLU A 2 -16.64 13.58 -7.97
N VAL A 3 -16.18 12.56 -8.70
CA VAL A 3 -15.05 11.72 -8.29
C VAL A 3 -13.91 11.96 -9.26
N ASP A 4 -12.80 12.45 -8.73
CA ASP A 4 -11.57 12.62 -9.51
C ASP A 4 -10.81 11.27 -9.58
N VAL A 5 -10.99 10.58 -10.70
CA VAL A 5 -10.36 9.27 -10.96
C VAL A 5 -8.84 9.37 -11.10
N GLU A 6 -8.30 10.52 -11.50
CA GLU A 6 -6.86 10.73 -11.62
C GLU A 6 -6.20 10.90 -10.24
N VAL A 7 -6.87 11.59 -9.32
CA VAL A 7 -6.46 11.62 -7.92
C VAL A 7 -6.50 10.22 -7.31
N MET A 8 -7.52 9.41 -7.61
CA MET A 8 -7.57 8.02 -7.13
C MET A 8 -6.42 7.17 -7.69
N ARG A 9 -6.14 7.25 -8.98
CA ARG A 9 -5.00 6.56 -9.62
C ARG A 9 -3.67 7.01 -9.03
N THR A 10 -3.51 8.31 -8.81
CA THR A 10 -2.32 8.86 -8.15
C THR A 10 -2.17 8.33 -6.73
N GLY A 11 -3.25 8.27 -5.95
CA GLY A 11 -3.26 7.68 -4.61
C GLY A 11 -2.92 6.19 -4.60
N ALA A 12 -3.45 5.43 -5.57
CA ALA A 12 -3.14 4.03 -5.75
C ALA A 12 -1.64 3.82 -6.05
N ASN A 13 -1.09 4.58 -6.99
CA ASN A 13 0.33 4.52 -7.34
C ASN A 13 1.23 4.89 -6.16
N ARG A 14 0.90 5.94 -5.41
CA ARG A 14 1.63 6.30 -4.19
C ARG A 14 1.59 5.18 -3.15
N SER A 15 0.46 4.48 -3.03
CA SER A 15 0.33 3.34 -2.13
C SER A 15 1.24 2.18 -2.56
N TYR A 16 1.33 1.88 -3.86
CA TYR A 16 2.28 0.89 -4.37
C TYR A 16 3.74 1.29 -4.16
N THR A 17 4.11 2.56 -4.42
CA THR A 17 5.47 3.04 -4.12
C THR A 17 5.80 2.86 -2.65
N ALA A 18 4.88 3.22 -1.75
CA ALA A 18 5.08 3.05 -0.32
C ALA A 18 5.16 1.57 0.10
N ALA A 19 4.40 0.69 -0.57
CA ALA A 19 4.51 -0.76 -0.38
C ALA A 19 5.89 -1.30 -0.79
N SER A 20 6.40 -0.89 -1.95
CA SER A 20 7.76 -1.24 -2.44
C SER A 20 8.83 -0.78 -1.46
N LEU A 21 8.76 0.47 -0.98
CA LEU A 21 9.71 0.99 0.00
C LEU A 21 9.66 0.21 1.33
N ALA A 22 8.48 -0.23 1.76
CA ALA A 22 8.32 -1.06 2.94
C ALA A 22 8.92 -2.46 2.74
N ASP A 23 8.76 -3.05 1.54
CA ASP A 23 9.38 -4.33 1.17
C ASP A 23 10.92 -4.23 1.15
N GLU A 24 11.44 -3.21 0.49
CA GLU A 24 12.87 -2.92 0.42
C GLU A 24 13.44 -2.68 1.82
N GLY A 25 12.74 -1.91 2.66
CA GLY A 25 13.11 -1.68 4.05
C GLY A 25 13.11 -2.96 4.89
N ALA A 26 12.07 -3.80 4.76
CA ALA A 26 12.00 -5.08 5.46
C ALA A 26 13.14 -6.01 5.05
N SER A 27 13.43 -6.06 3.75
CA SER A 27 14.51 -6.85 3.18
C SER A 27 15.87 -6.34 3.64
N ALA A 28 16.08 -5.02 3.63
CA ALA A 28 17.32 -4.40 4.07
C ALA A 28 17.59 -4.62 5.56
N LEU A 29 16.58 -4.41 6.40
CA LEU A 29 16.68 -4.63 7.84
C LEU A 29 16.87 -6.12 8.15
N GLY A 30 16.14 -7.00 7.45
CA GLY A 30 16.20 -8.45 7.64
C GLY A 30 17.51 -9.12 7.20
N ARG A 31 18.37 -8.44 6.43
CA ARG A 31 19.72 -8.96 6.10
C ARG A 31 20.66 -9.03 7.31
N GLY A 32 20.45 -8.15 8.30
CA GLY A 32 21.18 -8.17 9.55
C GLY A 32 20.45 -9.00 10.60
N SER A 33 21.19 -9.58 11.53
CA SER A 33 20.64 -10.12 12.77
C SER A 33 21.48 -9.64 13.94
N VAL A 34 20.85 -9.51 15.12
CA VAL A 34 21.56 -9.27 16.36
C VAL A 34 22.13 -10.60 16.81
N THR A 35 23.44 -10.79 16.62
CA THR A 35 24.13 -12.04 16.93
C THR A 35 24.63 -12.06 18.37
N ALA A 36 24.65 -13.26 18.95
CA ALA A 36 25.19 -13.51 20.28
C ALA A 36 26.55 -12.87 20.51
N GLY A 37 26.68 -12.08 21.59
CA GLY A 37 27.94 -11.49 22.02
C GLY A 37 28.39 -10.26 21.23
N VAL A 38 27.58 -9.73 20.31
CA VAL A 38 27.90 -8.49 19.57
C VAL A 38 28.10 -7.28 20.51
N PHE A 39 27.49 -7.34 21.69
CA PHE A 39 27.61 -6.32 22.74
C PHE A 39 28.56 -6.69 23.89
N GLY A 40 29.26 -7.83 23.78
CA GLY A 40 30.14 -8.37 24.83
C GLY A 40 29.50 -9.48 25.67
N GLY A 41 30.27 -10.04 26.60
CA GLY A 41 29.91 -11.25 27.37
C GLY A 41 29.45 -11.01 28.81
N PHE A 42 28.99 -9.80 29.15
CA PHE A 42 28.51 -9.46 30.50
C PHE A 42 26.97 -9.52 30.58
N ALA A 43 26.41 -9.70 31.77
CA ALA A 43 24.97 -9.94 31.94
C ALA A 43 24.08 -8.87 31.25
N ALA A 44 24.39 -7.59 31.44
CA ALA A 44 23.65 -6.50 30.80
C ALA A 44 23.76 -6.49 29.26
N ALA A 45 24.81 -7.08 28.67
CA ALA A 45 24.92 -7.24 27.23
C ALA A 45 23.90 -8.26 26.71
N GLY A 46 23.64 -9.34 27.47
CA GLY A 46 22.64 -10.35 27.12
C GLY A 46 21.21 -9.79 27.14
N ASP A 47 20.86 -9.00 28.16
CA ASP A 47 19.54 -8.34 28.23
C ASP A 47 19.35 -7.36 27.07
N PHE A 48 20.38 -6.57 26.76
CA PHE A 48 20.35 -5.63 25.64
C PHE A 48 20.24 -6.34 24.29
N GLU A 49 20.96 -7.44 24.11
CA GLU A 49 20.89 -8.28 22.91
C GLU A 49 19.47 -8.80 22.66
N ALA A 50 18.81 -9.31 23.71
CA ALA A 50 17.43 -9.81 23.62
C ALA A 50 16.44 -8.69 23.23
N ILE A 51 16.56 -7.51 23.85
CA ILE A 51 15.73 -6.34 23.52
C ILE A 51 15.95 -5.93 22.06
N MET A 52 17.19 -5.89 21.59
CA MET A 52 17.52 -5.50 20.23
C MET A 52 17.06 -6.53 19.20
N ALA A 53 17.16 -7.83 19.49
CA ALA A 53 16.67 -8.90 18.64
C ALA A 53 15.14 -8.85 18.51
N GLU A 54 14.42 -8.62 19.61
CA GLU A 54 12.97 -8.46 19.61
C GLU A 54 12.54 -7.18 18.87
N ALA A 55 13.23 -6.06 19.10
CA ALA A 55 12.94 -4.83 18.39
C ALA A 55 13.19 -5.00 16.88
N HIS A 56 14.28 -5.66 16.49
CA HIS A 56 14.61 -5.95 15.10
C HIS A 56 13.51 -6.80 14.43
N SER A 57 13.13 -7.92 15.05
CA SER A 57 12.09 -8.82 14.53
C SER A 57 10.75 -8.10 14.38
N GLN A 58 10.36 -7.28 15.37
CA GLN A 58 9.14 -6.49 15.33
C GLN A 58 9.15 -5.46 14.20
N HIS A 59 10.27 -4.76 13.96
CA HIS A 59 10.35 -3.76 12.89
C HIS A 59 10.29 -4.41 11.51
N VAL A 60 10.97 -5.54 11.30
CA VAL A 60 10.86 -6.31 10.06
C VAL A 60 9.40 -6.74 9.84
N ALA A 61 8.74 -7.28 10.86
CA ALA A 61 7.34 -7.70 10.77
C ALA A 61 6.38 -6.53 10.48
N ARG A 62 6.59 -5.35 11.09
CA ARG A 62 5.81 -4.14 10.84
C ARG A 62 5.96 -3.66 9.38
N LEU A 63 7.18 -3.64 8.85
CA LEU A 63 7.42 -3.26 7.46
C LEU A 63 6.73 -4.21 6.48
N ARG A 64 6.78 -5.53 6.73
CA ARG A 64 6.03 -6.53 5.95
C ARG A 64 4.51 -6.34 6.05
N ASN A 65 4.00 -5.92 7.21
CA ASN A 65 2.59 -5.59 7.35
C ASN A 65 2.19 -4.34 6.54
N HIS A 66 3.05 -3.31 6.53
CA HIS A 66 2.84 -2.11 5.74
C HIS A 66 2.84 -2.39 4.24
N GLU A 67 3.84 -3.13 3.76
CA GLU A 67 3.91 -3.60 2.36
C GLU A 67 2.57 -4.17 1.91
N ARG A 68 2.07 -5.20 2.60
CA ARG A 68 0.81 -5.85 2.26
C ARG A 68 -0.39 -4.90 2.28
N ARG A 69 -0.52 -4.09 3.34
CA ARG A 69 -1.69 -3.20 3.51
C ARG A 69 -1.72 -2.09 2.47
N LEU A 70 -0.56 -1.54 2.15
CA LEU A 70 -0.42 -0.48 1.15
C LEU A 70 -0.59 -1.04 -0.27
N GLY A 71 -0.13 -2.26 -0.54
CA GLY A 71 -0.43 -2.98 -1.79
C GLY A 71 -1.93 -3.15 -2.00
N VAL A 72 -2.64 -3.70 -1.00
CA VAL A 72 -4.10 -3.86 -1.04
C VAL A 72 -4.83 -2.52 -1.18
N LEU A 73 -4.33 -1.46 -0.55
CA LEU A 73 -4.90 -0.11 -0.71
C LEU A 73 -4.72 0.41 -2.15
N GLY A 74 -3.53 0.17 -2.74
CA GLY A 74 -3.24 0.45 -4.14
C GLY A 74 -4.22 -0.26 -5.07
N ASP A 75 -4.39 -1.57 -4.91
CA ASP A 75 -5.32 -2.39 -5.68
C ASP A 75 -6.74 -1.84 -5.63
N LYS A 76 -7.22 -1.53 -4.42
CA LYS A 76 -8.56 -0.97 -4.21
C LYS A 76 -8.72 0.40 -4.87
N GLY A 77 -7.71 1.26 -4.78
CA GLY A 77 -7.73 2.57 -5.43
C GLY A 77 -7.83 2.43 -6.95
N HIS A 78 -7.09 1.50 -7.55
CA HIS A 78 -7.13 1.25 -8.98
C HIS A 78 -8.46 0.65 -9.44
N VAL A 79 -8.94 -0.39 -8.75
CA VAL A 79 -10.25 -1.01 -9.04
C VAL A 79 -11.39 0.00 -8.94
N ALA A 80 -11.39 0.82 -7.90
CA ALA A 80 -12.43 1.83 -7.73
C ALA A 80 -12.35 2.90 -8.82
N ALA A 81 -11.16 3.35 -9.22
CA ALA A 81 -11.01 4.29 -10.33
C ALA A 81 -11.57 3.72 -11.65
N SER A 82 -11.26 2.46 -11.98
CA SER A 82 -11.83 1.80 -13.16
C SER A 82 -13.36 1.68 -13.09
N ALA A 83 -13.90 1.30 -11.93
CA ALA A 83 -15.35 1.19 -11.75
C ALA A 83 -16.08 2.55 -11.94
N PHE A 84 -15.45 3.65 -11.53
CA PHE A 84 -15.98 5.00 -11.76
C PHE A 84 -15.95 5.40 -13.24
N VAL A 85 -14.88 5.09 -13.96
CA VAL A 85 -14.79 5.31 -15.42
C VAL A 85 -15.89 4.53 -16.15
N ASP A 86 -16.01 3.22 -15.87
CA ASP A 86 -17.03 2.37 -16.49
C ASP A 86 -18.45 2.86 -16.20
N MET A 87 -18.68 3.38 -14.98
CA MET A 87 -19.97 3.96 -14.62
C MET A 87 -20.26 5.24 -15.40
N GLU A 88 -19.28 6.14 -15.53
CA GLU A 88 -19.44 7.40 -16.26
C GLU A 88 -19.70 7.16 -17.75
N GLU A 89 -18.99 6.23 -18.38
CA GLU A 89 -19.21 5.84 -19.77
C GLU A 89 -20.62 5.32 -20.01
N ARG A 90 -21.09 4.38 -19.18
CA ARG A 90 -22.46 3.83 -19.26
C ARG A 90 -23.52 4.91 -19.05
N ASN A 91 -23.31 5.82 -18.10
CA ASN A 91 -24.22 6.93 -17.86
C ASN A 91 -24.28 7.89 -19.05
N ALA A 92 -23.13 8.23 -19.63
CA ALA A 92 -23.05 9.10 -20.80
C ALA A 92 -23.75 8.47 -22.02
N GLU A 93 -23.61 7.17 -22.24
CA GLU A 93 -24.33 6.44 -23.29
C GLU A 93 -25.85 6.46 -23.07
N ALA A 94 -26.30 6.19 -21.84
CA ALA A 94 -27.72 6.24 -21.50
C ALA A 94 -28.31 7.65 -21.73
N LEU A 95 -27.59 8.70 -21.35
CA LEU A 95 -28.01 10.08 -21.57
C LEU A 95 -28.08 10.44 -23.06
N ARG A 96 -27.10 10.00 -23.86
CA ARG A 96 -27.14 10.19 -25.33
C ARG A 96 -28.33 9.47 -25.97
N ALA A 97 -28.65 8.26 -25.53
CA ALA A 97 -29.79 7.51 -26.04
C ALA A 97 -31.11 8.23 -25.78
N VAL A 98 -31.31 8.77 -24.57
CA VAL A 98 -32.51 9.57 -24.22
C VAL A 98 -32.56 10.88 -25.00
N ALA A 99 -31.44 11.61 -25.09
CA ALA A 99 -31.38 12.86 -25.84
C ALA A 99 -31.68 12.66 -27.33
N TRP A 100 -31.18 11.58 -27.91
CA TRP A 100 -31.47 11.21 -29.29
C TRP A 100 -32.97 10.94 -29.50
N GLN A 101 -33.63 10.20 -28.60
CA GLN A 101 -35.07 9.95 -28.68
C GLN A 101 -35.91 11.24 -28.61
N ILE A 102 -35.55 12.19 -27.75
CA ILE A 102 -36.28 13.47 -27.61
C ILE A 102 -36.14 14.33 -28.88
N THR A 103 -34.99 14.29 -29.54
CA THR A 103 -34.71 15.12 -30.73
C THR A 103 -35.38 14.58 -32.00
N GLN A 104 -35.95 13.37 -31.96
CA GLN A 104 -36.68 12.74 -33.08
C GLN A 104 -38.21 12.96 -33.01
N ILE A 105 -38.71 13.69 -32.00
CA ILE A 105 -40.13 14.06 -31.79
C ILE A 105 -40.33 15.52 -32.16
#